data_AF-E1NRU0-F1
#
_entry.id   AF-E1NRU0-F1
#
_cell.length_a   1.000
_cell.length_b   1.000
_cell.length_c   1.000
_cell.angle_alpha   90.00
_cell.angle_beta   90.00
_cell.angle_gamma   90.00
#
_symmetry.space_group_name_H-M   'P 1'
#
loop_
_entity.id
_entity.type
_entity.pdbx_description
1 polymer ?
#
loop_
_entity_poly.entity_id
_entity_poly.type
_entity_poly.pdbx_seq_one_letter_code
_entity_poly.pdbx_strand_id
1 'polypeptide(L)'
;MIELNDRMQQIEKVDLEDEEDYEDALMETWRDLWNAKKFPEIVVKYLDAWHDRFYLFDDKYPFYQVTKEEIENIDSKFADNTDAKATIKFRSMNRTISESGNKATLFSPKIEENKDLLSNAELARWLITFQGVSNASDKKTINKIEGKSIGWIYNLGGVFLSSDNIFKTLMLNLILRHDDSQYNNIQNPCWEKKPETIYNEYLKNKTIDNVSELYTNWSRLVYYFPFKPKKSEIKQNMFRIVKTNSIPSENNFLEPMTIWKYYDKKYTPQKYKTNKAAWRSFGSFLNVNEDVRMPGVISHLNDIKKFIDESEVIQINAISAIDNNDASSRTMINEFYDYFDLGLFIVNDLQSDGWIARINDIVDKTKDVVEKIYRAFLNDIAKIRGIESGAFTSSSIESMYFKIDKPFRDWLTNINYDDNKDEKEQIWNKELKNLVIRQAKIIIEQASPKDFTGIIENDSVKNIVTAYNNLMSNINKKL
;
A
#
# COMPACT_ATOMS: atom_id res chain seq x y z
N MET A 1 -24.54 7.14 26.32
CA MET A 1 -23.63 8.32 26.28
C MET A 1 -22.28 7.85 26.79
N ILE A 2 -21.17 8.11 26.08
CA ILE A 2 -19.85 7.60 26.49
C ILE A 2 -19.23 8.45 27.61
N GLU A 3 -18.63 7.80 28.61
CA GLU A 3 -17.86 8.48 29.66
C GLU A 3 -16.38 8.64 29.23
N LEU A 4 -15.85 9.85 29.41
CA LEU A 4 -14.46 10.20 29.15
C LEU A 4 -13.74 10.59 30.44
N ASN A 5 -12.49 10.16 30.60
CA ASN A 5 -11.64 10.63 31.69
C ASN A 5 -11.01 12.01 31.42
N ASP A 6 -10.24 12.54 32.38
CA ASP A 6 -9.56 13.84 32.28
C ASP A 6 -8.56 13.94 31.11
N ARG A 7 -8.06 12.81 30.60
CA ARG A 7 -7.19 12.71 29.43
C ARG A 7 -7.98 12.43 28.14
N MET A 8 -9.30 12.61 28.15
CA MET A 8 -10.20 12.43 27.01
C MET A 8 -10.25 11.00 26.46
N GLN A 9 -9.98 10.00 27.30
CA GLN A 9 -10.08 8.59 26.93
C GLN A 9 -11.46 8.05 27.30
N GLN A 10 -12.06 7.26 26.42
CA GLN A 10 -13.24 6.49 26.76
C GLN A 10 -12.88 5.39 27.76
N ILE A 11 -13.63 5.32 28.87
CA ILE A 11 -13.29 4.42 29.99
C ILE A 11 -14.13 3.15 30.05
N GLU A 12 -15.29 3.15 29.42
CA GLU A 12 -16.23 2.04 29.40
C GLU A 12 -16.70 1.71 27.99
N LYS A 13 -17.07 0.45 27.78
CA LYS A 13 -17.67 0.02 26.52
C LYS A 13 -19.08 0.58 26.42
N VAL A 14 -19.55 0.76 25.19
CA VAL A 14 -20.96 1.04 24.95
C VAL A 14 -21.77 -0.19 25.37
N ASP A 15 -22.86 0.03 26.10
CA ASP A 15 -23.77 -1.04 26.49
C ASP A 15 -24.41 -1.68 25.26
N LEU A 16 -24.64 -2.99 25.30
CA LEU A 16 -25.19 -3.74 24.16
C LEU A 16 -26.59 -3.23 23.74
N GLU A 17 -27.34 -2.64 24.67
CA GLU A 17 -28.67 -2.06 24.40
C GLU A 17 -28.57 -0.72 23.65
N ASP A 18 -27.43 -0.02 23.72
CA ASP A 18 -27.18 1.28 23.11
C ASP A 18 -26.31 1.18 21.83
N GLU A 19 -25.92 -0.03 21.41
CA GLU A 19 -24.96 -0.25 20.31
C GLU A 19 -25.46 0.33 18.97
N GLU A 20 -26.73 0.10 18.63
CA GLU A 20 -27.36 0.61 17.40
C GLU A 20 -27.44 2.15 17.41
N ASP A 21 -27.92 2.74 18.50
CA ASP A 21 -27.99 4.19 18.68
C ASP A 21 -26.60 4.85 18.61
N TYR A 22 -25.58 4.18 19.14
CA TYR A 22 -24.20 4.65 19.07
C TYR A 22 -23.64 4.57 17.65
N GLU A 23 -23.90 3.48 16.91
CA GLU A 23 -23.50 3.36 15.50
C GLU A 23 -24.14 4.45 14.63
N ASP A 24 -25.43 4.74 14.84
CA ASP A 24 -26.13 5.83 14.15
C ASP A 24 -25.49 7.18 14.48
N ALA A 25 -25.20 7.46 15.76
CA ALA A 25 -24.54 8.69 16.18
C ALA A 25 -23.14 8.86 15.55
N LEU A 26 -22.39 7.78 15.35
CA LEU A 26 -21.09 7.83 14.65
C LEU A 26 -21.27 8.19 13.17
N MET A 27 -22.28 7.65 12.49
CA MET A 27 -22.56 7.98 11.10
C MET A 27 -23.07 9.42 10.93
N GLU A 28 -23.90 9.91 11.86
CA GLU A 28 -24.29 11.31 11.92
C GLU A 28 -23.09 12.23 12.16
N THR A 29 -22.19 11.84 13.07
CA THR A 29 -20.94 12.57 13.33
C THR A 29 -20.10 12.68 12.05
N TRP A 30 -19.95 11.58 11.30
CA TRP A 30 -19.23 11.61 10.02
C TRP A 30 -19.85 12.60 9.04
N ARG A 31 -21.19 12.55 8.87
CA ARG A 31 -21.96 13.44 7.99
C ARG A 31 -21.78 14.90 8.37
N ASP A 32 -21.88 15.21 9.66
CA ASP A 32 -21.80 16.57 10.17
C ASP A 32 -20.40 17.16 10.00
N LEU A 33 -19.36 16.35 10.21
CA LEU A 33 -17.97 16.72 9.92
C LEU A 33 -17.77 17.03 8.44
N TRP A 34 -18.25 16.14 7.55
CA TRP A 34 -18.14 16.33 6.10
C TRP A 34 -18.78 17.65 5.65
N ASN A 35 -20.00 17.93 6.12
CA ASN A 35 -20.72 19.17 5.84
C ASN A 35 -20.03 20.41 6.39
N ALA A 36 -19.44 20.31 7.59
CA ALA A 36 -18.70 21.41 8.21
C ALA A 36 -17.38 21.75 7.51
N LYS A 37 -16.82 20.82 6.73
CA LYS A 37 -15.55 20.95 6.00
C LYS A 37 -14.34 21.27 6.90
N LYS A 38 -14.42 20.93 8.19
CA LYS A 38 -13.38 21.16 9.19
C LYS A 38 -13.52 20.18 10.35
N PHE A 39 -12.41 19.90 11.03
CA PHE A 39 -12.44 19.16 12.28
C PHE A 39 -12.84 20.06 13.47
N PRO A 40 -13.54 19.50 14.47
CA PRO A 40 -14.03 20.22 15.64
C PRO A 40 -12.90 20.52 16.64
N GLU A 41 -13.15 21.50 17.51
CA GLU A 41 -12.20 21.93 18.55
C GLU A 41 -11.81 20.81 19.53
N ILE A 42 -12.68 19.79 19.71
CA ILE A 42 -12.39 18.64 20.58
C ILE A 42 -11.12 17.88 20.16
N VAL A 43 -10.77 17.88 18.87
CA VAL A 43 -9.50 17.30 18.39
C VAL A 43 -8.30 18.05 18.96
N VAL A 44 -8.38 19.39 19.00
CA VAL A 44 -7.32 20.23 19.58
C VAL A 44 -7.22 20.01 21.08
N LYS A 45 -8.36 19.89 21.78
CA LYS A 45 -8.37 19.60 23.22
C LYS A 45 -7.77 18.23 23.54
N TYR A 46 -8.03 17.23 22.71
CA TYR A 46 -7.39 15.91 22.85
C TYR A 46 -5.87 16.00 22.68
N LEU A 47 -5.40 16.71 21.64
CA LEU A 47 -3.97 16.89 21.42
C LEU A 47 -3.29 17.70 22.54
N ASP A 48 -3.97 18.71 23.10
CA ASP A 48 -3.49 19.47 24.25
C ASP A 48 -3.41 18.60 25.51
N ALA A 49 -4.41 17.74 25.74
CA ALA A 49 -4.41 16.77 26.84
C ALA A 49 -3.28 15.73 26.72
N TRP A 50 -2.71 15.52 25.53
CA TRP A 50 -1.66 14.54 25.26
C TRP A 50 -0.33 15.13 24.76
N HIS A 51 -0.17 16.46 24.77
CA HIS A 51 0.99 17.13 24.17
C HIS A 51 2.33 16.65 24.78
N ASP A 52 2.32 16.25 26.06
CA ASP A 52 3.45 15.67 26.79
C ASP A 52 3.95 14.34 26.21
N ARG A 53 3.20 13.71 25.29
CA ARG A 53 3.58 12.45 24.61
C ARG A 53 4.10 12.65 23.19
N PHE A 54 4.07 13.87 22.65
CA PHE A 54 4.45 14.17 21.26
C PHE A 54 5.85 14.80 21.12
N TYR A 55 6.64 14.84 22.20
CA TYR A 55 8.03 15.27 22.16
C TYR A 55 8.92 14.14 21.62
N LEU A 56 9.65 14.41 20.52
CA LEU A 56 10.57 13.42 19.93
C LEU A 56 11.70 13.01 20.88
N PHE A 57 12.13 13.95 21.72
CA PHE A 57 13.12 13.73 22.78
C PHE A 57 12.50 14.21 24.09
N ASP A 58 12.08 13.26 24.91
CA ASP A 58 11.58 13.49 26.26
C ASP A 58 12.20 12.43 27.17
N ASP A 59 12.54 12.82 28.40
CA ASP A 59 13.21 11.91 29.34
C ASP A 59 12.26 10.84 29.90
N LYS A 60 10.95 11.01 29.72
CA LYS A 60 9.91 10.13 30.27
C LYS A 60 9.02 9.52 29.19
N TYR A 61 8.63 10.27 28.17
CA TYR A 61 7.69 9.86 27.13
C TYR A 61 8.17 10.24 25.72
N PRO A 62 9.36 9.78 25.29
CA PRO A 62 9.86 10.10 23.96
C PRO A 62 8.93 9.47 22.90
N PHE A 63 8.42 10.29 21.97
CA PHE A 63 7.44 9.86 20.98
C PHE A 63 7.95 8.65 20.18
N TYR A 64 7.16 7.58 20.14
CA TYR A 64 7.44 6.30 19.44
C TYR A 64 8.73 5.60 19.89
N GLN A 65 9.19 5.91 21.10
CA GLN A 65 10.41 5.40 21.69
C GLN A 65 10.15 4.94 23.13
N VAL A 66 11.12 4.21 23.69
CA VAL A 66 11.23 3.92 25.12
C VAL A 66 12.44 4.64 25.67
N THR A 67 12.42 4.93 26.97
CA THR A 67 13.59 5.48 27.66
C THR A 67 14.61 4.37 27.96
N LYS A 68 15.83 4.79 28.31
CA LYS A 68 16.88 3.84 28.76
C LYS A 68 16.46 3.09 30.04
N GLU A 69 15.86 3.80 31.00
CA GLU A 69 15.42 3.19 32.26
C GLU A 69 14.34 2.12 32.00
N GLU A 70 13.35 2.43 31.16
CA GLU A 70 12.29 1.49 30.82
C GLU A 70 12.83 0.23 30.14
N ILE A 71 13.74 0.37 29.17
CA ILE A 71 14.29 -0.79 28.48
C ILE A 71 15.23 -1.61 29.38
N GLU A 72 15.94 -0.98 30.32
CA GLU A 72 16.74 -1.67 31.35
C GLU A 72 15.87 -2.45 32.35
N ASN A 73 14.75 -1.87 32.78
CA ASN A 73 13.78 -2.51 33.66
C ASN A 73 13.09 -3.71 33.01
N ILE A 74 12.91 -3.66 31.69
CA ILE A 74 12.40 -4.78 30.89
C ILE A 74 13.41 -5.93 30.82
N ASP A 75 14.62 -5.67 30.30
CA ASP A 75 15.75 -6.60 30.29
C ASP A 75 17.04 -5.80 30.07
N SER A 76 17.93 -5.81 31.06
CA SER A 76 19.22 -5.11 30.99
C SER A 76 20.05 -5.43 29.73
N LYS A 77 19.87 -6.61 29.11
CA LYS A 77 20.54 -6.97 27.85
C LYS A 77 20.05 -6.19 26.64
N PHE A 78 18.84 -5.62 26.70
CA PHE A 78 18.31 -4.76 25.64
C PHE A 78 18.90 -3.35 25.68
N ALA A 79 19.40 -2.93 26.84
CA ALA A 79 20.10 -1.66 27.01
C ALA A 79 21.61 -1.73 26.72
N ASP A 80 22.18 -2.93 26.53
CA ASP A 80 23.60 -3.14 26.30
C ASP A 80 24.11 -2.34 25.10
N ASN A 81 24.88 -1.29 25.40
CA ASN A 81 25.38 -0.35 24.41
C ASN A 81 26.59 -0.90 23.63
N THR A 82 27.10 -2.08 23.95
CA THR A 82 28.19 -2.72 23.23
C THR A 82 27.70 -3.64 22.10
N ASP A 83 26.43 -4.04 22.11
CA ASP A 83 25.90 -4.98 21.12
C ASP A 83 25.48 -4.30 19.81
N ALA A 84 26.41 -4.23 18.86
CA ALA A 84 26.17 -3.67 17.53
C ALA A 84 25.00 -4.34 16.77
N LYS A 85 24.62 -5.59 17.12
CA LYS A 85 23.53 -6.33 16.44
C LYS A 85 22.14 -5.89 16.86
N ALA A 86 22.05 -5.01 17.86
CA ALA A 86 20.81 -4.42 18.38
C ALA A 86 20.67 -2.94 18.00
N THR A 87 21.35 -2.50 16.93
CA THR A 87 21.35 -1.09 16.51
C THR A 87 20.86 -0.93 15.09
N ILE A 88 20.27 0.23 14.81
CA ILE A 88 19.98 0.69 13.45
C ILE A 88 20.50 2.10 13.25
N LYS A 89 21.40 2.26 12.28
CA LYS A 89 21.92 3.56 11.87
C LYS A 89 20.84 4.37 11.15
N PHE A 90 20.87 5.68 11.31
CA PHE A 90 19.90 6.58 10.70
C PHE A 90 19.89 6.48 9.17
N ARG A 91 21.07 6.30 8.55
CA ARG A 91 21.20 6.01 7.11
C ARG A 91 20.41 4.79 6.63
N SER A 92 20.26 3.76 7.47
CA SER A 92 19.57 2.50 7.10
C SER A 92 18.05 2.63 7.20
N MET A 93 17.56 3.57 8.01
CA MET A 93 16.13 3.93 8.06
C MET A 93 15.78 4.95 6.98
N ASN A 94 16.71 5.84 6.65
CA ASN A 94 16.51 6.88 5.65
C ASN A 94 16.32 6.28 4.25
N ARG A 95 15.08 6.17 3.78
CA ARG A 95 14.78 5.56 2.47
C ARG A 95 15.05 6.45 1.26
N THR A 96 15.51 7.69 1.44
CA THR A 96 16.09 8.48 0.32
C THR A 96 17.44 7.92 -0.13
N ILE A 97 18.06 7.06 0.68
CA ILE A 97 19.32 6.38 0.39
C ILE A 97 19.09 4.90 0.71
N SER A 98 18.91 4.06 -0.31
CA SER A 98 18.69 2.63 -0.08
C SER A 98 20.02 1.93 0.20
N GLU A 99 20.50 2.01 1.45
CA GLU A 99 21.65 1.25 1.95
C GLU A 99 21.31 0.39 3.17
N SER A 100 22.19 -0.58 3.44
CA SER A 100 22.14 -1.42 4.63
C SER A 100 23.53 -1.51 5.25
N GLY A 101 23.64 -2.05 6.47
CA GLY A 101 24.93 -2.33 7.08
C GLY A 101 25.87 -3.21 6.25
N ASN A 102 25.34 -3.97 5.28
CA ASN A 102 26.09 -4.89 4.42
C ASN A 102 26.28 -4.39 2.98
N LYS A 103 25.52 -3.38 2.54
CA LYS A 103 25.54 -2.88 1.14
C LYS A 103 25.38 -1.37 1.13
N ALA A 104 26.44 -0.67 0.73
CA ALA A 104 26.43 0.77 0.50
C ALA A 104 25.67 1.13 -0.79
N THR A 105 25.00 2.28 -0.82
CA THR A 105 24.37 2.80 -2.03
C THR A 105 25.44 3.28 -3.02
N LEU A 106 25.37 2.83 -4.28
CA LEU A 106 26.30 3.24 -5.35
C LEU A 106 26.12 4.72 -5.73
N PHE A 107 24.88 5.21 -5.75
CA PHE A 107 24.52 6.59 -6.10
C PHE A 107 23.88 7.28 -4.88
N SER A 108 24.70 7.65 -3.90
CA SER A 108 24.20 8.35 -2.72
C SER A 108 24.18 9.87 -2.94
N PRO A 109 23.05 10.56 -2.67
CA PRO A 109 23.01 12.02 -2.68
C PRO A 109 23.68 12.66 -1.45
N LYS A 110 24.10 11.86 -0.46
CA LYS A 110 24.81 12.34 0.74
C LYS A 110 26.24 11.78 0.78
N ILE A 111 27.18 12.62 1.21
CA ILE A 111 28.54 12.20 1.56
C ILE A 111 28.54 11.38 2.85
N GLU A 112 29.53 10.51 3.01
CA GLU A 112 29.60 9.49 4.07
C GLU A 112 29.47 10.07 5.49
N GLU A 113 30.01 11.26 5.72
CA GLU A 113 30.00 11.97 7.00
C GLU A 113 28.60 12.45 7.42
N ASN A 114 27.68 12.62 6.47
CA ASN A 114 26.36 13.21 6.69
C ASN A 114 25.21 12.21 6.57
N LYS A 115 25.48 10.95 6.23
CA LYS A 115 24.42 9.93 6.01
C LYS A 115 23.61 9.60 7.26
N ASP A 116 24.22 9.72 8.44
CA ASP A 116 23.54 9.53 9.72
C ASP A 116 23.02 10.84 10.36
N LEU A 117 23.10 11.95 9.64
CA LEU A 117 22.55 13.22 10.08
C LEU A 117 21.16 13.41 9.49
N LEU A 118 20.18 13.53 10.39
CA LEU A 118 18.78 13.83 10.10
C LEU A 118 18.37 15.03 10.97
N SER A 119 17.62 15.95 10.39
CA SER A 119 16.87 16.94 11.17
C SER A 119 15.82 16.25 12.04
N ASN A 120 15.35 16.91 13.10
CA ASN A 120 14.30 16.36 13.97
C ASN A 120 13.04 15.98 13.19
N ALA A 121 12.68 16.79 12.18
CA ALA A 121 11.53 16.51 11.32
C ALA A 121 11.73 15.26 10.43
N GLU A 122 12.93 15.07 9.87
CA GLU A 122 13.26 13.84 9.14
C GLU A 122 13.28 12.62 10.08
N LEU A 123 13.85 12.76 11.27
CA LEU A 123 13.93 11.68 12.24
C LEU A 123 12.54 11.22 12.68
N ALA A 124 11.62 12.15 12.97
CA ALA A 124 10.25 11.83 13.32
C ALA A 124 9.54 11.05 12.18
N ARG A 125 9.64 11.53 10.93
CA ARG A 125 9.07 10.82 9.77
C ARG A 125 9.66 9.43 9.61
N TRP A 126 10.99 9.30 9.63
CA TRP A 126 11.65 8.00 9.46
C TRP A 126 11.42 7.05 10.62
N LEU A 127 11.24 7.53 11.85
CA LEU A 127 10.88 6.72 13.01
C LEU A 127 9.49 6.09 12.83
N ILE A 128 8.48 6.90 12.46
CA ILE A 128 7.13 6.42 12.17
C ILE A 128 7.15 5.40 11.03
N THR A 129 7.81 5.75 9.92
CA THR A 129 7.96 4.83 8.77
C THR A 129 8.64 3.53 9.19
N PHE A 130 9.74 3.60 9.93
CA PHE A 130 10.49 2.42 10.37
C PHE A 130 9.66 1.48 11.23
N GLN A 131 8.81 2.00 12.12
CA GLN A 131 7.87 1.17 12.89
C GLN A 131 6.90 0.42 11.98
N GLY A 132 6.45 1.04 10.88
CA GLY A 132 5.59 0.41 9.89
C GLY A 132 6.28 -0.54 8.91
N VAL A 133 7.57 -0.32 8.59
CA VAL A 133 8.29 -1.08 7.54
C VAL A 133 9.55 -1.81 8.02
N SER A 134 9.71 -2.03 9.32
CA SER A 134 10.85 -2.80 9.85
C SER A 134 10.88 -4.22 9.26
N ASN A 135 12.09 -4.69 8.93
CA ASN A 135 12.30 -5.96 8.24
C ASN A 135 12.61 -7.12 9.21
N ALA A 136 12.72 -8.35 8.69
CA ALA A 136 12.93 -9.53 9.51
C ALA A 136 14.38 -9.74 9.96
N SER A 137 15.31 -8.83 9.68
CA SER A 137 16.76 -9.07 9.86
C SER A 137 17.31 -8.83 11.27
N ASP A 138 16.63 -8.02 12.11
CA ASP A 138 17.15 -7.63 13.43
C ASP A 138 17.34 -8.82 14.37
N LYS A 139 18.32 -8.77 15.27
CA LYS A 139 18.75 -9.96 16.04
C LYS A 139 18.15 -10.07 17.44
N LYS A 140 17.83 -8.94 18.07
CA LYS A 140 17.23 -8.91 19.42
C LYS A 140 15.73 -8.95 19.34
N THR A 141 15.11 -9.73 20.23
CA THR A 141 13.67 -9.95 20.29
C THR A 141 13.24 -10.07 21.74
N ILE A 142 12.05 -9.56 22.08
CA ILE A 142 11.51 -9.62 23.44
C ILE A 142 11.21 -11.05 23.88
N ASN A 143 10.90 -11.94 22.94
CA ASN A 143 10.77 -13.37 23.14
C ASN A 143 11.00 -14.10 21.79
N LYS A 144 11.18 -15.42 21.83
CA LYS A 144 11.26 -16.24 20.61
C LYS A 144 9.89 -16.85 20.34
N ILE A 145 9.10 -16.21 19.51
CA ILE A 145 7.79 -16.74 19.05
C ILE A 145 7.88 -17.11 17.57
N GLU A 146 7.06 -18.08 17.17
CA GLU A 146 6.84 -18.44 15.76
C GLU A 146 6.26 -17.26 14.97
N GLY A 147 6.89 -16.93 13.84
CA GLY A 147 6.47 -15.82 12.98
C GLY A 147 7.59 -14.85 12.65
N LYS A 148 7.40 -14.06 11.60
CA LYS A 148 8.34 -13.02 11.20
C LYS A 148 7.87 -11.68 11.74
N SER A 149 8.53 -11.19 12.79
CA SER A 149 8.33 -9.84 13.30
C SER A 149 8.82 -8.81 12.28
N ILE A 150 7.87 -8.24 11.54
CA ILE A 150 8.02 -7.15 10.59
C ILE A 150 7.02 -6.05 10.94
N GLY A 151 7.26 -4.83 10.44
CA GLY A 151 6.28 -3.76 10.55
C GLY A 151 4.95 -4.11 9.86
N TRP A 152 3.83 -3.64 10.41
CA TRP A 152 2.49 -4.03 9.98
C TRP A 152 2.24 -3.72 8.51
N ILE A 153 2.49 -2.46 8.11
CA ILE A 153 2.23 -2.01 6.74
C ILE A 153 3.19 -2.61 5.72
N TYR A 154 4.28 -3.26 6.14
CA TYR A 154 5.27 -3.87 5.26
C TYR A 154 4.67 -4.88 4.28
N ASN A 155 3.64 -5.60 4.72
CA ASN A 155 3.03 -6.69 3.97
C ASN A 155 1.79 -6.31 3.18
N LEU A 156 1.29 -5.09 3.35
CA LEU A 156 0.01 -4.70 2.80
C LEU A 156 0.11 -4.39 1.30
N GLY A 157 -0.98 -4.70 0.60
CA GLY A 157 -1.32 -4.04 -0.66
C GLY A 157 -2.19 -2.84 -0.32
N GLY A 158 -1.56 -1.80 0.22
CA GLY A 158 -2.21 -0.63 0.78
C GLY A 158 -3.19 0.03 -0.20
N VAL A 159 -4.37 0.40 0.29
CA VAL A 159 -5.40 1.14 -0.44
C VAL A 159 -5.88 2.29 0.43
N PHE A 160 -5.82 3.52 -0.08
CA PHE A 160 -6.44 4.66 0.60
C PHE A 160 -7.08 5.61 -0.41
N LEU A 161 -8.07 6.37 0.03
CA LEU A 161 -8.80 7.32 -0.80
C LEU A 161 -8.20 8.72 -0.66
N SER A 162 -8.16 9.51 -1.71
CA SER A 162 -7.86 10.95 -1.60
C SER A 162 -8.73 11.76 -2.54
N SER A 163 -8.70 13.07 -2.35
CA SER A 163 -9.43 14.04 -3.16
C SER A 163 -8.62 15.35 -3.23
N ASP A 164 -9.26 16.43 -3.67
CA ASP A 164 -8.65 17.74 -3.94
C ASP A 164 -8.01 18.43 -2.72
N ASN A 165 -8.22 17.93 -1.49
CA ASN A 165 -7.63 18.47 -0.28
C ASN A 165 -7.44 17.42 0.83
N ILE A 166 -6.62 17.78 1.83
CA ILE A 166 -6.27 16.89 2.95
C ILE A 166 -7.46 16.62 3.89
N PHE A 167 -8.39 17.56 4.07
CA PHE A 167 -9.57 17.33 4.91
C PHE A 167 -10.46 16.24 4.31
N LYS A 168 -10.82 16.37 3.02
CA LYS A 168 -11.58 15.33 2.30
C LYS A 168 -10.83 13.99 2.31
N THR A 169 -9.52 14.03 2.08
CA THR A 169 -8.67 12.82 2.14
C THR A 169 -8.76 12.15 3.51
N LEU A 170 -8.64 12.89 4.62
CA LEU A 170 -8.77 12.31 5.95
C LEU A 170 -10.19 11.77 6.22
N MET A 171 -11.23 12.52 5.84
CA MET A 171 -12.63 12.11 6.04
C MET A 171 -12.99 10.85 5.26
N LEU A 172 -12.53 10.70 4.01
CA LEU A 172 -12.78 9.51 3.18
C LEU A 172 -12.14 8.24 3.76
N ASN A 173 -11.13 8.37 4.62
CA ASN A 173 -10.44 7.27 5.28
C ASN A 173 -10.78 7.18 6.79
N LEU A 174 -11.70 8.02 7.29
CA LEU A 174 -12.11 8.06 8.69
C LEU A 174 -13.24 7.06 8.94
N ILE A 175 -12.86 5.81 9.19
CA ILE A 175 -13.80 4.73 9.50
C ILE A 175 -14.15 4.81 10.99
N LEU A 176 -15.22 5.55 11.32
CA LEU A 176 -15.71 5.66 12.70
C LEU A 176 -16.39 4.37 13.19
N ARG A 177 -16.98 3.61 12.26
CA ARG A 177 -17.68 2.34 12.51
C ARG A 177 -17.13 1.30 11.54
N HIS A 178 -16.60 0.21 12.07
CA HIS A 178 -16.14 -0.93 11.30
C HIS A 178 -17.32 -1.86 10.97
N ASP A 179 -17.36 -2.40 9.75
CA ASP A 179 -18.45 -3.29 9.28
C ASP A 179 -18.59 -4.57 10.11
N ASP A 180 -17.48 -5.02 10.67
CA ASP A 180 -17.41 -6.14 11.60
C ASP A 180 -17.34 -5.59 13.03
N SER A 181 -18.47 -5.68 13.74
CA SER A 181 -18.68 -5.05 15.05
C SER A 181 -17.71 -5.53 16.13
N GLN A 182 -17.09 -6.71 15.94
CA GLN A 182 -16.06 -7.20 16.86
C GLN A 182 -14.85 -6.27 16.98
N TYR A 183 -14.66 -5.37 16.00
CA TYR A 183 -13.58 -4.37 15.95
C TYR A 183 -14.00 -2.97 16.40
N ASN A 184 -15.28 -2.76 16.74
CA ASN A 184 -15.81 -1.50 17.29
C ASN A 184 -15.49 -1.36 18.80
N ASN A 185 -14.28 -1.74 19.21
CA ASN A 185 -13.80 -1.59 20.57
C ASN A 185 -13.28 -0.16 20.84
N ILE A 186 -13.07 0.15 22.13
CA ILE A 186 -12.45 1.40 22.57
C ILE A 186 -11.09 1.58 21.89
N GLN A 187 -10.94 2.70 21.18
CA GLN A 187 -9.70 3.09 20.52
C GLN A 187 -8.66 3.48 21.57
N ASN A 188 -7.42 3.00 21.44
CA ASN A 188 -6.34 3.24 22.41
C ASN A 188 -4.94 3.29 21.75
N PRO A 189 -4.63 4.37 20.99
CA PRO A 189 -3.35 4.50 20.31
C PRO A 189 -2.16 4.45 21.29
N CYS A 190 -0.98 4.10 20.80
CA CYS A 190 0.16 3.75 21.66
C CYS A 190 0.58 4.87 22.64
N TRP A 191 0.42 6.14 22.28
CA TRP A 191 0.74 7.26 23.17
C TRP A 191 -0.23 7.39 24.35
N GLU A 192 -1.37 6.71 24.35
CA GLU A 192 -2.27 6.68 25.51
C GLU A 192 -1.85 5.68 26.59
N LYS A 193 -0.89 4.80 26.27
CA LYS A 193 -0.42 3.75 27.18
C LYS A 193 0.98 4.06 27.69
N LYS A 194 1.34 3.54 28.86
CA LYS A 194 2.74 3.57 29.32
C LYS A 194 3.56 2.52 28.55
N PRO A 195 4.85 2.74 28.27
CA PRO A 195 5.70 1.76 27.60
C PRO A 195 5.72 0.37 28.27
N GLU A 196 5.72 0.32 29.59
CA GLU A 196 5.61 -0.95 30.35
C GLU A 196 4.31 -1.72 30.05
N THR A 197 3.19 -1.01 29.94
CA THR A 197 1.90 -1.61 29.56
C THR A 197 1.98 -2.22 28.17
N ILE A 198 2.49 -1.46 27.19
CA ILE A 198 2.67 -1.92 25.80
C ILE A 198 3.57 -3.17 25.75
N TYR A 199 4.69 -3.14 26.48
CA TYR A 199 5.61 -4.27 26.56
C TYR A 199 4.94 -5.54 27.13
N ASN A 200 4.18 -5.39 28.22
CA ASN A 200 3.45 -6.49 28.83
C ASN A 200 2.36 -7.06 27.90
N GLU A 201 1.68 -6.22 27.12
CA GLU A 201 0.73 -6.64 26.09
C GLU A 201 1.43 -7.46 25.00
N TYR A 202 2.60 -7.02 24.54
CA TYR A 202 3.40 -7.81 23.59
C TYR A 202 3.85 -9.13 24.20
N LEU A 203 4.40 -9.18 25.41
CA LEU A 203 4.81 -10.44 26.05
C LEU A 203 3.69 -11.47 26.12
N LYS A 204 2.45 -11.01 26.34
CA LYS A 204 1.25 -11.85 26.42
C LYS A 204 0.64 -12.19 25.06
N ASN A 205 1.18 -11.67 23.95
CA ASN A 205 0.57 -11.76 22.61
C ASN A 205 -0.88 -11.28 22.61
N LYS A 206 -1.17 -10.17 23.29
CA LYS A 206 -2.50 -9.58 23.26
C LYS A 206 -2.89 -9.30 21.80
N THR A 207 -4.06 -9.78 21.40
CA THR A 207 -4.64 -9.47 20.09
C THR A 207 -4.95 -7.97 20.03
N ILE A 208 -4.56 -7.33 18.93
CA ILE A 208 -4.96 -5.97 18.62
C ILE A 208 -6.39 -6.03 18.07
N ASP A 209 -7.30 -5.26 18.66
CA ASP A 209 -8.74 -5.35 18.42
C ASP A 209 -9.40 -4.00 18.05
N ASN A 210 -8.58 -2.96 17.82
CA ASN A 210 -9.01 -1.62 17.43
C ASN A 210 -8.00 -0.97 16.47
N VAL A 211 -8.48 -0.10 15.59
CA VAL A 211 -7.71 0.44 14.46
C VAL A 211 -6.62 1.41 14.93
N SER A 212 -6.89 2.21 15.96
CA SER A 212 -5.90 3.17 16.47
C SER A 212 -4.66 2.49 17.06
N GLU A 213 -4.82 1.37 17.78
CA GLU A 213 -3.70 0.56 18.27
C GLU A 213 -2.95 -0.10 17.12
N LEU A 214 -3.66 -0.59 16.10
CA LEU A 214 -3.04 -1.17 14.91
C LEU A 214 -2.18 -0.15 14.16
N TYR A 215 -2.70 1.05 13.92
CA TYR A 215 -2.01 2.10 13.16
C TYR A 215 -0.85 2.75 13.93
N THR A 216 -0.82 2.57 15.25
CA THR A 216 0.21 3.15 16.11
C THR A 216 1.07 2.08 16.79
N ASN A 217 0.99 0.84 16.31
CA ASN A 217 1.69 -0.29 16.88
C ASN A 217 3.22 -0.13 16.78
N TRP A 218 3.94 -0.64 17.76
CA TRP A 218 5.40 -0.69 17.74
C TRP A 218 5.86 -2.04 17.24
N SER A 219 6.43 -2.09 16.03
CA SER A 219 7.14 -3.29 15.58
C SER A 219 8.49 -3.44 16.28
N ARG A 220 9.07 -2.34 16.78
CA ARG A 220 10.32 -2.32 17.54
C ARG A 220 10.15 -1.50 18.80
N LEU A 221 10.73 -1.96 19.90
CA LEU A 221 11.11 -1.05 20.97
C LEU A 221 12.33 -0.27 20.47
N VAL A 222 12.19 1.05 20.35
CA VAL A 222 13.23 1.94 19.82
C VAL A 222 13.67 2.87 20.94
N TYR A 223 14.98 3.01 21.16
CA TYR A 223 15.46 4.10 22.02
C TYR A 223 16.66 4.82 21.42
N TYR A 224 16.63 6.15 21.51
CA TYR A 224 17.74 6.99 21.13
C TYR A 224 18.83 6.98 22.19
N PHE A 225 20.07 6.75 21.76
CA PHE A 225 21.23 6.98 22.61
C PHE A 225 22.23 7.88 21.89
N PRO A 226 22.78 8.89 22.57
CA PRO A 226 23.86 9.68 22.00
C PRO A 226 25.10 8.79 21.87
N PHE A 227 25.42 8.40 20.64
CA PHE A 227 26.72 7.81 20.33
C PHE A 227 27.80 8.84 20.65
N LYS A 228 28.71 8.53 21.58
CA LYS A 228 29.88 9.36 21.89
C LYS A 228 31.07 8.83 21.07
N PRO A 229 31.29 9.32 19.84
CA PRO A 229 32.44 8.88 19.04
C PRO A 229 33.74 9.23 19.77
N LYS A 230 34.77 8.40 19.59
CA LYS A 230 36.15 8.85 19.87
C LYS A 230 36.47 10.03 18.94
N LYS A 231 37.38 10.93 19.33
CA LYS A 231 37.68 12.20 18.62
C LYS A 231 38.00 12.08 17.11
N SER A 232 38.23 10.87 16.58
CA SER A 232 38.52 10.56 15.18
C SER A 232 37.41 9.79 14.44
N GLU A 233 36.28 9.47 15.09
CA GLU A 233 35.20 8.69 14.49
C GLU A 233 34.09 9.60 13.96
N ILE A 234 33.59 9.28 12.76
CA ILE A 234 32.40 9.92 12.17
C ILE A 234 31.22 9.76 13.14
N LYS A 235 30.44 10.82 13.35
CA LYS A 235 29.21 10.77 14.16
C LYS A 235 28.24 9.76 13.56
N GLN A 236 27.96 8.68 14.28
CA GLN A 236 27.00 7.65 13.88
C GLN A 236 25.77 7.75 14.77
N ASN A 237 24.79 8.58 14.40
CA ASN A 237 23.51 8.55 15.07
C ASN A 237 22.76 7.27 14.71
N MET A 238 22.23 6.62 15.73
CA MET A 238 21.55 5.34 15.62
C MET A 238 20.54 5.18 16.74
N PHE A 239 19.58 4.28 16.53
CA PHE A 239 18.73 3.79 17.60
C PHE A 239 19.22 2.42 18.06
N ARG A 240 18.91 2.06 19.32
CA ARG A 240 18.76 0.64 19.67
C ARG A 240 17.38 0.18 19.28
N ILE A 241 17.31 -1.07 18.86
CA ILE A 241 16.07 -1.71 18.46
C ILE A 241 15.96 -3.11 19.04
N VAL A 242 14.77 -3.44 19.52
CA VAL A 242 14.39 -4.80 19.92
C VAL A 242 13.09 -5.16 19.23
N LYS A 243 13.05 -6.33 18.59
CA LYS A 243 11.84 -6.85 17.94
C LYS A 243 10.74 -7.11 18.96
N THR A 244 9.56 -6.59 18.67
CA THR A 244 8.31 -7.00 19.31
C THR A 244 7.69 -8.17 18.53
N ASN A 245 6.52 -8.65 18.93
CA ASN A 245 5.92 -9.84 18.35
C ASN A 245 5.24 -9.51 17.02
N SER A 246 5.14 -10.52 16.14
CA SER A 246 4.45 -10.35 14.86
C SER A 246 2.94 -10.23 15.08
N ILE A 247 2.32 -9.29 14.38
CA ILE A 247 0.87 -9.24 14.25
C ILE A 247 0.46 -10.31 13.23
N PRO A 248 -0.48 -11.21 13.57
CA PRO A 248 -1.01 -12.19 12.61
C PRO A 248 -1.59 -11.48 11.39
N SER A 249 -1.15 -11.87 10.19
CA SER A 249 -1.63 -11.31 8.93
C SER A 249 -2.78 -12.10 8.30
N GLU A 250 -3.05 -13.30 8.79
CA GLU A 250 -4.11 -14.15 8.26
C GLU A 250 -5.46 -13.71 8.80
N ASN A 251 -6.45 -13.48 7.92
CA ASN A 251 -7.81 -13.07 8.28
C ASN A 251 -7.89 -11.84 9.21
N ASN A 252 -6.90 -10.96 9.19
CA ASN A 252 -6.85 -9.80 10.08
C ASN A 252 -7.63 -8.62 9.50
N PHE A 253 -8.96 -8.77 9.48
CA PHE A 253 -9.88 -7.83 8.84
C PHE A 253 -10.03 -6.51 9.59
N LEU A 254 -9.37 -6.35 10.74
CA LEU A 254 -9.20 -5.06 11.41
C LEU A 254 -8.49 -4.04 10.52
N GLU A 255 -7.70 -4.48 9.52
CA GLU A 255 -7.08 -3.59 8.54
C GLU A 255 -8.01 -3.32 7.34
N PRO A 256 -8.62 -2.12 7.26
CA PRO A 256 -9.51 -1.77 6.17
C PRO A 256 -8.77 -1.31 4.90
N MET A 257 -7.49 -0.96 4.98
CA MET A 257 -6.73 -0.32 3.90
C MET A 257 -5.85 -1.31 3.13
N THR A 258 -6.30 -2.55 2.91
CA THR A 258 -5.56 -3.52 2.08
C THR A 258 -6.47 -4.36 1.21
N ILE A 259 -5.94 -4.78 0.05
CA ILE A 259 -6.52 -5.86 -0.75
C ILE A 259 -6.21 -7.20 -0.08
N TRP A 260 -7.23 -8.05 0.03
CA TRP A 260 -7.15 -9.37 0.63
C TRP A 260 -7.29 -10.45 -0.43
N LYS A 261 -6.30 -11.35 -0.53
CA LYS A 261 -6.36 -12.50 -1.44
C LYS A 261 -6.71 -13.76 -0.67
N TYR A 262 -7.70 -14.50 -1.14
CA TYR A 262 -8.02 -15.82 -0.64
C TYR A 262 -7.03 -16.86 -1.20
N TYR A 263 -6.42 -17.64 -0.32
CA TYR A 263 -5.56 -18.75 -0.66
C TYR A 263 -5.51 -19.75 0.51
N ASP A 264 -5.62 -21.04 0.21
CA ASP A 264 -5.53 -22.13 1.21
C ASP A 264 -6.39 -21.89 2.47
N LYS A 265 -7.68 -21.57 2.25
CA LYS A 265 -8.69 -21.32 3.30
C LYS A 265 -8.43 -20.09 4.18
N LYS A 266 -7.53 -19.19 3.78
CA LYS A 266 -7.23 -17.96 4.53
C LYS A 266 -7.13 -16.77 3.61
N TYR A 267 -7.46 -15.59 4.13
CA TYR A 267 -7.19 -14.32 3.48
C TYR A 267 -5.85 -13.77 3.97
N THR A 268 -5.02 -13.31 3.03
CA THR A 268 -3.76 -12.63 3.33
C THR A 268 -3.63 -11.34 2.51
N PRO A 269 -2.92 -10.32 3.01
CA PRO A 269 -2.71 -9.09 2.26
C PRO A 269 -1.95 -9.35 0.94
N GLN A 270 -2.40 -8.72 -0.15
CA GLN A 270 -1.80 -8.89 -1.47
C GLN A 270 -0.94 -7.69 -1.86
N LYS A 271 0.39 -7.84 -1.79
CA LYS A 271 1.32 -6.83 -2.32
C LYS A 271 1.12 -6.57 -3.82
N TYR A 272 1.37 -5.32 -4.23
CA TYR A 272 1.41 -4.94 -5.64
C TYR A 272 2.67 -5.47 -6.33
N LYS A 273 2.53 -5.76 -7.63
CA LYS A 273 3.66 -6.14 -8.49
C LYS A 273 4.24 -4.88 -9.11
N THR A 274 5.57 -4.78 -9.12
CA THR A 274 6.27 -3.72 -9.86
C THR A 274 5.89 -3.75 -11.35
N ASN A 275 5.93 -2.58 -12.00
CA ASN A 275 5.65 -2.40 -13.42
C ASN A 275 4.20 -2.76 -13.83
N LYS A 276 3.25 -2.75 -12.88
CA LYS A 276 1.82 -2.86 -13.17
C LYS A 276 1.08 -1.65 -12.65
N ALA A 277 0.49 -0.89 -13.57
CA ALA A 277 -0.36 0.23 -13.20
C ALA A 277 -1.54 -0.23 -12.32
N ALA A 278 -1.94 0.59 -11.34
CA ALA A 278 -2.97 0.28 -10.35
C ALA A 278 -4.32 -0.05 -11.00
N TRP A 279 -4.73 0.70 -12.02
CA TRP A 279 -6.00 0.48 -12.74
C TRP A 279 -6.12 -0.94 -13.33
N ARG A 280 -5.00 -1.64 -13.58
CA ARG A 280 -5.03 -3.04 -14.05
C ARG A 280 -5.58 -4.00 -13.00
N SER A 281 -5.65 -3.58 -11.75
CA SER A 281 -6.24 -4.33 -10.64
C SER A 281 -7.61 -3.78 -10.23
N PHE A 282 -8.29 -3.01 -11.11
CA PHE A 282 -9.58 -2.36 -10.84
C PHE A 282 -10.57 -3.26 -10.07
N GLY A 283 -10.87 -4.45 -10.60
CA GLY A 283 -11.81 -5.38 -9.95
C GLY A 283 -11.37 -5.90 -8.57
N SER A 284 -10.08 -5.83 -8.23
CA SER A 284 -9.58 -6.16 -6.88
C SER A 284 -9.85 -5.06 -5.85
N PHE A 285 -10.05 -3.81 -6.27
CA PHE A 285 -10.41 -2.72 -5.36
C PHE A 285 -11.91 -2.69 -5.07
N LEU A 286 -12.76 -3.06 -6.04
CA LEU A 286 -14.22 -2.86 -6.00
C LEU A 286 -15.05 -4.16 -5.93
N ASN A 287 -14.49 -5.23 -5.35
CA ASN A 287 -15.16 -6.50 -5.07
C ASN A 287 -15.78 -7.25 -6.27
N VAL A 288 -15.20 -7.12 -7.47
CA VAL A 288 -15.72 -7.82 -8.66
C VAL A 288 -15.21 -9.26 -8.76
N ASN A 289 -14.14 -9.60 -8.02
CA ASN A 289 -13.50 -10.92 -8.07
C ASN A 289 -13.89 -11.78 -6.86
N GLU A 290 -14.41 -12.98 -7.08
CA GLU A 290 -14.85 -13.91 -6.02
C GLU A 290 -13.72 -14.33 -5.05
N ASP A 291 -12.47 -14.39 -5.52
CA ASP A 291 -11.29 -14.80 -4.72
C ASP A 291 -10.60 -13.63 -3.98
N VAL A 292 -11.12 -12.41 -4.08
CA VAL A 292 -10.53 -11.20 -3.50
C VAL A 292 -11.57 -10.52 -2.62
N ARG A 293 -11.23 -10.31 -1.35
CA ARG A 293 -12.08 -9.52 -0.45
C ARG A 293 -11.78 -8.03 -0.63
N MET A 294 -12.83 -7.25 -0.83
CA MET A 294 -12.81 -5.79 -0.91
C MET A 294 -12.09 -5.16 0.30
N PRO A 295 -11.26 -4.12 0.10
CA PRO A 295 -10.74 -3.32 1.21
C PRO A 295 -11.89 -2.68 2.01
N GLY A 296 -11.79 -2.72 3.34
CA GLY A 296 -12.77 -2.10 4.23
C GLY A 296 -12.96 -0.60 3.99
N VAL A 297 -11.93 0.12 3.52
CA VAL A 297 -12.06 1.55 3.16
C VAL A 297 -12.99 1.79 1.95
N ILE A 298 -13.06 0.84 1.02
CA ILE A 298 -14.00 0.89 -0.10
C ILE A 298 -15.41 0.50 0.36
N SER A 299 -15.51 -0.45 1.30
CA SER A 299 -16.78 -0.76 1.96
C SER A 299 -17.33 0.46 2.69
N HIS A 300 -16.50 1.13 3.47
CA HIS A 300 -16.83 2.38 4.14
C HIS A 300 -17.30 3.46 3.16
N LEU A 301 -16.61 3.61 2.02
CA LEU A 301 -17.05 4.52 0.96
C LEU A 301 -18.47 4.23 0.48
N ASN A 302 -18.89 2.96 0.42
CA ASN A 302 -20.26 2.58 0.08
C ASN A 302 -21.29 3.06 1.11
N ASP A 303 -20.91 3.18 2.37
CA ASP A 303 -21.79 3.66 3.45
C ASP A 303 -21.91 5.18 3.46
N ILE A 304 -20.79 5.89 3.26
CA ILE A 304 -20.72 7.35 3.38
C ILE A 304 -21.11 8.09 2.10
N LYS A 305 -21.04 7.46 0.92
CA LYS A 305 -21.28 8.13 -0.37
C LYS A 305 -22.64 8.81 -0.50
N LYS A 306 -23.66 8.34 0.23
CA LYS A 306 -25.00 8.98 0.28
C LYS A 306 -24.98 10.40 0.88
N PHE A 307 -23.90 10.76 1.58
CA PHE A 307 -23.68 12.08 2.16
C PHE A 307 -22.74 12.96 1.33
N ILE A 308 -22.22 12.43 0.22
CA ILE A 308 -21.26 13.09 -0.65
C ILE A 308 -21.95 13.40 -1.98
N ASP A 309 -21.59 14.52 -2.59
CA ASP A 309 -22.07 14.84 -3.94
C ASP A 309 -21.54 13.82 -4.94
N GLU A 310 -22.43 13.22 -5.74
CA GLU A 310 -22.07 12.15 -6.70
C GLU A 310 -21.09 12.62 -7.79
N SER A 311 -20.99 13.94 -8.01
CA SER A 311 -20.03 14.55 -8.94
C SER A 311 -18.60 14.65 -8.39
N GLU A 312 -18.39 14.38 -7.09
CA GLU A 312 -17.06 14.38 -6.50
C GLU A 312 -16.15 13.36 -7.19
N VAL A 313 -14.90 13.76 -7.43
CA VAL A 313 -13.86 12.89 -7.95
C VAL A 313 -13.03 12.38 -6.78
N ILE A 314 -12.88 11.06 -6.73
CA ILE A 314 -12.05 10.37 -5.75
C ILE A 314 -10.86 9.73 -6.45
N GLN A 315 -9.72 9.75 -5.77
CA GLN A 315 -8.51 9.08 -6.20
C GLN A 315 -8.33 7.82 -5.37
N ILE A 316 -8.27 6.65 -6.01
CA ILE A 316 -7.90 5.38 -5.36
C ILE A 316 -6.39 5.25 -5.42
N ASN A 317 -5.72 5.22 -4.27
CA ASN A 317 -4.28 5.17 -4.15
C ASN A 317 -3.85 3.76 -3.74
N ALA A 318 -2.82 3.24 -4.42
CA ALA A 318 -2.24 1.94 -4.19
C ALA A 318 -0.78 2.11 -3.72
N ILE A 319 -0.46 1.59 -2.53
CA ILE A 319 0.88 1.70 -1.94
C ILE A 319 1.37 0.36 -1.39
N SER A 320 2.64 0.00 -1.59
CA SER A 320 3.20 -1.24 -1.03
C SER A 320 4.72 -1.17 -0.90
N ALA A 321 5.25 -1.78 0.15
CA ALA A 321 6.69 -2.02 0.25
C ALA A 321 7.12 -3.19 -0.65
N ILE A 322 8.20 -3.00 -1.43
CA ILE A 322 8.79 -4.03 -2.28
C ILE A 322 10.07 -4.54 -1.64
N ASP A 323 10.15 -5.86 -1.47
CA ASP A 323 11.30 -6.52 -0.84
C ASP A 323 12.17 -7.27 -1.85
N ASN A 324 13.37 -7.65 -1.42
CA ASN A 324 14.36 -8.37 -2.22
C ASN A 324 13.99 -9.85 -2.51
N ASN A 325 12.77 -10.28 -2.19
CA ASN A 325 12.31 -11.68 -2.27
C ASN A 325 13.13 -12.67 -1.43
N ASP A 326 14.00 -12.20 -0.54
CA ASP A 326 14.67 -13.05 0.45
C ASP A 326 13.75 -13.19 1.66
N ALA A 327 13.15 -14.37 1.79
CA ALA A 327 12.22 -14.69 2.86
C ALA A 327 12.82 -14.48 4.26
N SER A 328 14.14 -14.60 4.43
CA SER A 328 14.79 -14.50 5.74
C SER A 328 15.02 -13.05 6.19
N SER A 329 15.50 -12.19 5.29
CA SER A 329 15.79 -10.78 5.61
C SER A 329 14.60 -9.87 5.32
N ARG A 330 13.92 -10.10 4.20
CA ARG A 330 12.86 -9.25 3.66
C ARG A 330 13.33 -7.81 3.59
N THR A 331 14.47 -7.57 2.95
CA THR A 331 15.02 -6.21 2.88
C THR A 331 14.20 -5.41 1.88
N MET A 332 13.65 -4.27 2.31
CA MET A 332 12.95 -3.36 1.40
C MET A 332 13.95 -2.77 0.40
N ILE A 333 13.65 -2.93 -0.88
CA ILE A 333 14.49 -2.43 -1.99
C ILE A 333 13.81 -1.32 -2.79
N ASN A 334 12.49 -1.24 -2.72
CA ASN A 334 11.73 -0.22 -3.42
C ASN A 334 10.36 0.02 -2.77
N GLU A 335 9.67 1.03 -3.25
CA GLU A 335 8.29 1.40 -2.94
C GLU A 335 7.46 1.31 -4.22
N PHE A 336 6.24 0.80 -4.10
CA PHE A 336 5.22 0.93 -5.13
C PHE A 336 4.26 2.03 -4.67
N TYR A 337 4.07 3.05 -5.51
CA TYR A 337 2.99 4.02 -5.39
C TYR A 337 2.40 4.25 -6.78
N ASP A 338 1.08 4.14 -6.88
CA ASP A 338 0.31 4.47 -8.07
C ASP A 338 -1.13 4.79 -7.65
N TYR A 339 -1.91 5.39 -8.53
CA TYR A 339 -3.29 5.77 -8.24
C TYR A 339 -4.15 5.71 -9.51
N PHE A 340 -5.45 5.97 -9.40
CA PHE A 340 -6.30 6.35 -10.53
C PHE A 340 -7.53 7.06 -10.00
N ASP A 341 -8.07 7.96 -10.81
CA ASP A 341 -9.22 8.78 -10.46
C ASP A 341 -10.53 8.18 -10.97
N LEU A 342 -11.60 8.38 -10.21
CA LEU A 342 -12.95 7.96 -10.54
C LEU A 342 -13.95 9.03 -10.09
N GLY A 343 -14.99 9.25 -10.88
CA GLY A 343 -16.19 9.92 -10.36
C GLY A 343 -16.87 9.04 -9.32
N LEU A 344 -17.29 9.62 -8.20
CA LEU A 344 -17.91 8.88 -7.10
C LEU A 344 -19.16 8.13 -7.54
N PHE A 345 -19.92 8.68 -8.50
CA PHE A 345 -21.07 8.01 -9.11
C PHE A 345 -20.74 6.63 -9.69
N ILE A 346 -19.49 6.35 -10.12
CA ILE A 346 -19.07 5.02 -10.59
C ILE A 346 -19.20 4.00 -9.47
N VAL A 347 -18.87 4.39 -8.24
CA VAL A 347 -18.97 3.53 -7.04
C VAL A 347 -20.44 3.22 -6.68
N ASN A 348 -21.41 4.00 -7.19
CA ASN A 348 -22.85 3.76 -7.02
C ASN A 348 -23.43 2.71 -7.97
N ASP A 349 -22.78 2.47 -9.11
CA ASP A 349 -23.34 1.66 -10.19
C ASP A 349 -22.94 0.18 -10.09
N LEU A 350 -23.40 -0.45 -9.00
CA LEU A 350 -23.14 -1.86 -8.63
C LEU A 350 -24.04 -2.86 -9.38
N GLN A 351 -24.88 -2.40 -10.30
CA GLN A 351 -25.74 -3.29 -11.10
C GLN A 351 -24.88 -4.21 -11.98
N SER A 352 -25.44 -5.35 -12.41
CA SER A 352 -24.70 -6.34 -13.21
C SER A 352 -24.17 -5.79 -14.54
N ASP A 353 -24.79 -4.73 -15.08
CA ASP A 353 -24.38 -3.99 -16.27
C ASP A 353 -23.94 -2.55 -15.96
N GLY A 354 -23.71 -2.24 -14.68
CA GLY A 354 -23.27 -0.95 -14.16
C GLY A 354 -21.81 -0.64 -14.48
N TRP A 355 -21.39 0.61 -14.26
CA TRP A 355 -20.04 1.09 -14.59
C TRP A 355 -18.92 0.25 -13.98
N ILE A 356 -19.07 -0.28 -12.76
CA ILE A 356 -18.04 -1.12 -12.13
C ILE A 356 -17.80 -2.40 -12.96
N ALA A 357 -18.88 -3.09 -13.35
CA ALA A 357 -18.80 -4.30 -14.15
C ALA A 357 -18.21 -3.99 -15.54
N ARG A 358 -18.72 -2.96 -16.23
CA ARG A 358 -18.24 -2.56 -17.56
C ARG A 358 -16.76 -2.16 -17.56
N ILE A 359 -16.31 -1.36 -16.58
CA ILE A 359 -14.90 -0.95 -16.47
C ILE A 359 -14.03 -2.17 -16.19
N ASN A 360 -14.45 -3.09 -15.31
CA ASN A 360 -13.69 -4.32 -15.07
C ASN A 360 -13.56 -5.18 -16.34
N ASP A 361 -14.64 -5.35 -17.10
CA ASP A 361 -14.63 -6.08 -18.38
C ASP A 361 -13.69 -5.42 -19.40
N ILE A 362 -13.67 -4.09 -19.46
CA ILE A 362 -12.75 -3.34 -20.32
C ILE A 362 -11.30 -3.52 -19.88
N VAL A 363 -11.01 -3.53 -18.57
CA VAL A 363 -9.69 -3.84 -18.03
C VAL A 363 -9.26 -5.25 -18.42
N ASP A 364 -10.13 -6.24 -18.28
CA ASP A 364 -9.82 -7.63 -18.59
C ASP A 364 -9.70 -7.89 -20.10
N LYS A 365 -10.55 -7.26 -20.91
CA LYS A 365 -10.42 -7.24 -22.38
C LYS A 365 -9.09 -6.61 -22.80
N THR A 366 -8.66 -5.53 -22.14
CA THR A 366 -7.36 -4.89 -22.40
C THR A 366 -6.20 -5.83 -22.07
N LYS A 367 -6.24 -6.50 -20.91
CA LYS A 367 -5.25 -7.52 -20.54
C LYS A 367 -5.23 -8.66 -21.56
N ASP A 368 -6.38 -9.16 -22.00
CA ASP A 368 -6.47 -10.23 -23.00
C ASP A 368 -5.81 -9.83 -24.32
N VAL A 369 -6.09 -8.63 -24.81
CA VAL A 369 -5.50 -8.14 -26.07
C VAL A 369 -3.98 -8.01 -25.95
N VAL A 370 -3.46 -7.48 -24.84
CA VAL A 370 -2.02 -7.31 -24.65
C VAL A 370 -1.31 -8.64 -24.37
N GLU A 371 -1.79 -9.39 -23.37
CA GLU A 371 -1.12 -10.57 -22.84
C GLU A 371 -1.31 -11.83 -23.67
N LYS A 372 -2.38 -11.91 -24.49
CA LYS A 372 -2.63 -13.06 -25.36
C LYS A 372 -2.37 -12.71 -26.81
N ILE A 373 -3.07 -11.71 -27.36
CA ILE A 373 -3.07 -11.42 -28.80
C ILE A 373 -1.75 -10.75 -29.23
N TYR A 374 -1.38 -9.63 -28.61
CA TYR A 374 -0.12 -8.93 -28.93
C TYR A 374 1.11 -9.74 -28.51
N ARG A 375 1.06 -10.42 -27.36
CA ARG A 375 2.11 -11.36 -26.93
C ARG A 375 2.35 -12.48 -27.94
N ALA A 376 1.31 -13.07 -28.51
CA ALA A 376 1.45 -14.11 -29.54
C ALA A 376 2.17 -13.57 -30.78
N PHE A 377 1.82 -12.37 -31.23
CA PHE A 377 2.55 -11.70 -32.31
C PHE A 377 4.04 -11.51 -31.97
N LEU A 378 4.36 -10.99 -30.79
CA LEU A 378 5.75 -10.82 -30.35
C LEU A 378 6.52 -12.15 -30.31
N ASN A 379 5.89 -13.22 -29.85
CA ASN A 379 6.49 -14.55 -29.82
C ASN A 379 6.75 -15.08 -31.24
N ASP A 380 5.86 -14.81 -32.20
CA ASP A 380 6.07 -15.14 -33.60
C ASP A 380 7.27 -14.36 -34.19
N ILE A 381 7.40 -13.08 -33.87
CA ILE A 381 8.57 -12.27 -34.25
C ILE A 381 9.86 -12.83 -33.65
N ALA A 382 9.84 -13.18 -32.37
CA ALA A 382 11.01 -13.76 -31.70
C ALA A 382 11.46 -15.07 -32.37
N LYS A 383 10.49 -15.95 -32.70
CA LYS A 383 10.73 -17.19 -33.44
C LYS A 383 11.35 -16.93 -34.81
N ILE A 384 10.77 -16.02 -35.61
CA ILE A 384 11.28 -15.66 -36.95
C ILE A 384 12.73 -15.15 -36.86
N ARG A 385 13.03 -14.32 -35.85
CA ARG A 385 14.37 -13.77 -35.63
C ARG A 385 15.35 -14.78 -35.05
N GLY A 386 14.88 -15.88 -34.47
CA GLY A 386 15.70 -16.87 -33.76
C GLY A 386 16.28 -16.31 -32.46
N ILE A 387 15.57 -15.38 -31.82
CA ILE A 387 15.95 -14.80 -30.53
C ILE A 387 15.15 -15.45 -29.40
N GLU A 388 15.72 -15.43 -28.20
CA GLU A 388 15.02 -15.88 -27.00
C GLU A 388 13.79 -14.99 -26.74
N SER A 389 12.61 -15.60 -26.71
CA SER A 389 11.34 -14.87 -26.63
C SER A 389 11.14 -14.20 -25.26
N GLY A 390 11.69 -14.74 -24.18
CA GLY A 390 11.41 -14.30 -22.82
C GLY A 390 11.65 -12.80 -22.57
N ALA A 391 12.88 -12.34 -22.80
CA ALA A 391 13.28 -10.95 -22.54
C ALA A 391 12.67 -9.96 -23.54
N PHE A 392 12.70 -10.30 -24.85
CA PHE A 392 12.13 -9.47 -25.90
C PHE A 392 10.62 -9.27 -25.73
N THR A 393 9.87 -10.35 -25.51
CA THR A 393 8.42 -10.28 -25.34
C THR A 393 8.06 -9.55 -24.05
N SER A 394 8.75 -9.82 -22.93
CA SER A 394 8.42 -9.18 -21.65
C SER A 394 8.64 -7.66 -21.69
N SER A 395 9.79 -7.20 -22.20
CA SER A 395 10.07 -5.77 -22.36
C SER A 395 9.13 -5.07 -23.35
N SER A 396 8.74 -5.75 -24.44
CA SER A 396 7.76 -5.23 -25.40
C SER A 396 6.36 -5.11 -24.80
N ILE A 397 5.96 -6.06 -23.94
CA ILE A 397 4.69 -6.01 -23.21
C ILE A 397 4.69 -4.87 -22.19
N GLU A 398 5.77 -4.67 -21.44
CA GLU A 398 5.92 -3.53 -20.53
C GLU A 398 5.81 -2.20 -21.29
N SER A 399 6.49 -2.08 -22.44
CA SER A 399 6.40 -0.91 -23.33
C SER A 399 4.97 -0.68 -23.86
N MET A 400 4.24 -1.75 -24.17
CA MET A 400 2.83 -1.65 -24.59
C MET A 400 1.96 -1.10 -23.45
N TYR A 401 2.10 -1.62 -22.23
CA TYR A 401 1.34 -1.09 -21.09
C TYR A 401 1.71 0.35 -20.76
N PHE A 402 2.98 0.73 -20.87
CA PHE A 402 3.40 2.14 -20.71
C PHE A 402 2.67 3.06 -21.69
N LYS A 403 2.45 2.62 -22.94
CA LYS A 403 1.71 3.40 -23.95
C LYS A 403 0.20 3.40 -23.76
N ILE A 404 -0.35 2.36 -23.12
CA ILE A 404 -1.78 2.24 -22.77
C ILE A 404 -2.12 3.08 -21.54
N ASP A 405 -1.18 3.21 -20.59
CA ASP A 405 -1.44 3.72 -19.25
C ASP A 405 -2.13 5.10 -19.25
N LYS A 406 -1.54 6.10 -19.91
CA LYS A 406 -2.14 7.43 -19.99
C LYS A 406 -3.49 7.43 -20.73
N PRO A 407 -3.62 6.88 -21.95
CA PRO A 407 -4.91 6.80 -22.63
C PRO A 407 -6.01 6.11 -21.81
N PHE A 408 -5.68 5.05 -21.06
CA PHE A 408 -6.65 4.35 -20.22
C PHE A 408 -7.14 5.24 -19.07
N ARG A 409 -6.22 5.93 -18.38
CA ARG A 409 -6.56 6.87 -17.31
C ARG A 409 -7.40 8.03 -17.84
N ASP A 410 -7.00 8.60 -18.98
CA ASP A 410 -7.76 9.66 -19.64
C ASP A 410 -9.17 9.16 -20.01
N TRP A 411 -9.32 7.93 -20.52
CA TRP A 411 -10.63 7.33 -20.78
C TRP A 411 -11.46 7.20 -19.49
N LEU A 412 -10.88 6.66 -18.42
CA LEU A 412 -11.54 6.43 -17.14
C LEU A 412 -12.05 7.72 -16.50
N THR A 413 -11.23 8.77 -16.49
CA THR A 413 -11.58 10.10 -15.96
C THR A 413 -12.64 10.85 -16.76
N ASN A 414 -12.82 10.49 -18.03
CA ASN A 414 -13.82 11.12 -18.92
C ASN A 414 -15.17 10.36 -18.93
N ILE A 415 -15.35 9.37 -18.07
CA ILE A 415 -16.66 8.76 -17.83
C ILE A 415 -17.47 9.71 -16.93
N ASN A 416 -18.72 9.96 -17.33
CA ASN A 416 -19.72 10.73 -16.60
C ASN A 416 -20.95 9.87 -16.32
N TYR A 417 -21.80 10.31 -15.40
CA TYR A 417 -22.99 9.59 -14.99
C TYR A 417 -23.95 9.29 -16.16
N ASP A 418 -24.23 10.28 -17.00
CA ASP A 418 -25.18 10.20 -18.12
C ASP A 418 -24.59 9.58 -19.41
N ASP A 419 -23.32 9.16 -19.39
CA ASP A 419 -22.68 8.61 -20.58
C ASP A 419 -23.30 7.28 -21.01
N ASN A 420 -23.43 7.09 -22.33
CA ASN A 420 -23.78 5.78 -22.87
C ASN A 420 -22.61 4.80 -22.69
N LYS A 421 -22.82 3.77 -21.88
CA LYS A 421 -21.82 2.75 -21.54
C LYS A 421 -21.23 2.07 -22.77
N ASP A 422 -22.07 1.63 -23.72
CA ASP A 422 -21.61 0.94 -24.93
C ASP A 422 -20.78 1.87 -25.82
N GLU A 423 -21.16 3.14 -25.97
CA GLU A 423 -20.37 4.12 -26.72
C GLU A 423 -18.99 4.36 -26.09
N LYS A 424 -18.91 4.48 -24.76
CA LYS A 424 -17.63 4.63 -24.04
C LYS A 424 -16.74 3.42 -24.19
N GLU A 425 -17.30 2.22 -24.13
CA GLU A 425 -16.55 0.99 -24.41
C GLU A 425 -16.00 0.96 -25.83
N GLN A 426 -16.79 1.38 -26.83
CA GLN A 426 -16.35 1.44 -28.22
C GLN A 426 -15.22 2.46 -28.44
N ILE A 427 -15.28 3.61 -27.76
CA ILE A 427 -14.19 4.59 -27.76
C ILE A 427 -12.89 3.95 -27.29
N TRP A 428 -12.91 3.23 -26.17
CA TRP A 428 -11.72 2.53 -25.67
C TRP A 428 -11.25 1.42 -26.60
N ASN A 429 -12.16 0.56 -27.08
CA ASN A 429 -11.80 -0.55 -27.96
C ASN A 429 -11.12 -0.05 -29.25
N LYS A 430 -11.60 1.05 -29.82
CA LYS A 430 -10.98 1.71 -30.98
C LYS A 430 -9.58 2.23 -30.65
N GLU A 431 -9.40 2.88 -29.49
CA GLU A 431 -8.10 3.40 -29.06
C GLU A 431 -7.09 2.27 -28.82
N LEU A 432 -7.49 1.23 -28.08
CA LEU A 432 -6.66 0.05 -27.82
C LEU A 432 -6.22 -0.62 -29.13
N LYS A 433 -7.14 -0.79 -30.08
CA LYS A 433 -6.86 -1.32 -31.42
C LYS A 433 -5.81 -0.47 -32.14
N ASN A 434 -5.96 0.84 -32.14
CA ASN A 434 -5.00 1.76 -32.77
C ASN A 434 -3.62 1.68 -32.12
N LEU A 435 -3.55 1.61 -30.79
CA LEU A 435 -2.29 1.48 -30.05
C LEU A 435 -1.55 0.20 -30.43
N VAL A 436 -2.25 -0.94 -30.46
CA VAL A 436 -1.64 -2.24 -30.80
C VAL A 436 -1.15 -2.25 -32.24
N ILE A 437 -1.98 -1.79 -33.18
CA ILE A 437 -1.61 -1.69 -34.60
C ILE A 437 -0.39 -0.80 -34.78
N ARG A 438 -0.35 0.36 -34.11
CA ARG A 438 0.80 1.27 -34.17
C ARG A 438 2.08 0.61 -33.66
N GLN A 439 2.02 -0.14 -32.55
CA GLN A 439 3.20 -0.85 -32.05
C GLN A 439 3.64 -1.99 -32.97
N ALA A 440 2.71 -2.73 -33.56
CA ALA A 440 3.04 -3.75 -34.54
C ALA A 440 3.67 -3.16 -35.82
N LYS A 441 3.17 -2.00 -36.30
CA LYS A 441 3.76 -1.29 -37.45
C LYS A 441 5.20 -0.86 -37.22
N ILE A 442 5.53 -0.35 -36.04
CA ILE A 442 6.92 0.01 -35.69
C ILE A 442 7.86 -1.21 -35.83
N ILE A 443 7.40 -2.40 -35.39
CA ILE A 443 8.19 -3.63 -35.53
C ILE A 443 8.37 -4.02 -37.01
N ILE A 444 7.36 -3.78 -37.84
CA ILE A 444 7.41 -4.04 -39.29
C ILE A 444 8.32 -3.03 -40.01
N GLU A 445 8.27 -1.76 -39.64
CA GLU A 445 9.14 -0.72 -40.20
C GLU A 445 10.62 -0.96 -39.89
N GLN A 446 10.90 -1.64 -38.77
CA GLN A 446 12.24 -2.06 -38.35
C GLN A 446 12.61 -3.48 -38.81
N ALA A 447 11.82 -4.08 -39.69
CA ALA A 447 12.00 -5.46 -40.12
C ALA A 447 13.21 -5.61 -41.05
N SER A 448 13.96 -6.69 -40.83
CA SER A 448 15.07 -7.10 -41.69
C SER A 448 14.59 -7.95 -42.88
N PRO A 449 15.40 -8.15 -43.93
CA PRO A 449 15.07 -9.11 -44.99
C PRO A 449 14.75 -10.52 -44.46
N LYS A 450 15.40 -10.95 -43.37
CA LYS A 450 15.11 -12.22 -42.68
C LYS A 450 13.67 -12.28 -42.16
N ASP A 451 13.15 -11.17 -41.63
CA ASP A 451 11.78 -11.10 -41.11
C ASP A 451 10.74 -11.31 -42.23
N PHE A 452 11.04 -10.86 -43.45
CA PHE A 452 10.19 -11.07 -44.64
C PHE A 452 10.34 -12.45 -45.26
N THR A 453 11.55 -13.00 -45.32
CA THR A 453 11.79 -14.39 -45.78
C THR A 453 11.14 -15.40 -44.84
N GLY A 454 11.25 -15.17 -43.53
CA GLY A 454 10.63 -16.02 -42.51
C GLY A 454 11.32 -17.35 -42.28
N ILE A 455 10.57 -18.27 -41.66
CA ILE A 455 10.96 -19.66 -41.35
C ILE A 455 9.87 -20.62 -41.84
N ILE A 456 10.22 -21.90 -42.01
CA ILE A 456 9.24 -22.95 -42.32
C ILE A 456 8.74 -23.54 -40.99
N GLU A 457 7.44 -23.47 -40.73
CA GLU A 457 6.76 -24.08 -39.58
C GLU A 457 5.53 -24.84 -40.13
N ASN A 458 5.44 -26.15 -39.88
CA ASN A 458 4.35 -27.03 -40.35
C ASN A 458 4.07 -26.91 -41.87
N ASP A 459 5.10 -27.08 -42.70
CA ASP A 459 5.03 -26.98 -44.17
C ASP A 459 4.51 -25.62 -44.72
N SER A 460 4.46 -24.59 -43.87
CA SER A 460 4.03 -23.25 -44.23
C SER A 460 5.10 -22.20 -43.90
N VAL A 461 5.15 -21.13 -44.68
CA VAL A 461 6.07 -20.01 -44.43
C VAL A 461 5.49 -19.11 -43.35
N LYS A 462 6.20 -19.00 -42.23
CA LYS A 462 5.93 -18.05 -41.17
C LYS A 462 6.89 -16.87 -41.28
N ASN A 463 6.35 -15.71 -41.59
CA ASN A 463 7.10 -14.47 -41.73
C ASN A 463 6.36 -13.33 -41.02
N ILE A 464 6.97 -12.15 -41.03
CA ILE A 464 6.40 -10.99 -40.33
C ILE A 464 5.02 -10.57 -40.86
N VAL A 465 4.76 -10.80 -42.16
CA VAL A 465 3.48 -10.47 -42.80
C VAL A 465 2.39 -11.42 -42.33
N THR A 466 2.66 -12.74 -42.28
CA THR A 466 1.69 -13.72 -41.77
C THR A 466 1.43 -13.54 -40.28
N ALA A 467 2.46 -13.24 -39.49
CA ALA A 467 2.31 -12.89 -38.07
C ALA A 467 1.43 -11.64 -37.87
N TYR A 468 1.65 -10.58 -38.67
CA TYR A 468 0.83 -9.37 -38.60
C TYR A 468 -0.61 -9.60 -39.05
N ASN A 469 -0.84 -10.40 -40.09
CA ASN A 469 -2.21 -10.75 -40.52
C ASN A 469 -2.96 -11.53 -39.44
N ASN A 470 -2.28 -12.45 -38.75
CA ASN A 470 -2.85 -13.16 -37.60
C ASN A 470 -3.19 -12.20 -36.45
N LEU A 471 -2.30 -11.25 -36.15
CA LEU A 471 -2.56 -10.18 -35.18
C LEU A 471 -3.83 -9.42 -35.55
N MET A 472 -3.92 -8.92 -36.79
CA MET A 472 -5.07 -8.15 -37.27
C MET A 472 -6.38 -8.95 -37.21
N SER A 473 -6.36 -10.21 -37.62
CA SER A 473 -7.52 -11.11 -37.55
C SER A 473 -8.02 -11.28 -36.12
N ASN A 474 -7.11 -11.53 -35.17
CA ASN A 474 -7.46 -11.73 -33.77
C ASN A 474 -7.93 -10.44 -33.09
N ILE A 475 -7.31 -9.30 -33.40
CA ILE A 475 -7.75 -8.00 -32.88
C ILE A 475 -9.17 -7.67 -33.38
N ASN A 476 -9.43 -7.82 -34.69
CA ASN A 476 -10.76 -7.53 -35.27
C ASN A 476 -11.86 -8.44 -34.73
N LYS A 477 -11.53 -9.65 -34.25
CA LYS A 477 -12.49 -10.55 -33.60
C LYS A 477 -12.78 -10.18 -32.15
N LYS A 478 -11.82 -9.55 -31.46
CA LYS A 478 -11.90 -9.27 -30.01
C LYS A 478 -12.38 -7.85 -29.70
N LEU A 479 -12.06 -6.87 -30.56
CA LEU A 479 -12.31 -5.44 -30.38
C LEU A 479 -13.27 -4.85 -31.40
#